data_AF-A0A5C7F7X3-F1
#
_entry.id   AF-A0A5C7F7X3-F1
#
_cell.length_a   1.000
_cell.length_b   1.000
_cell.length_c   1.000
_cell.angle_alpha   90.00
_cell.angle_beta   90.00
_cell.angle_gamma   90.00
#
_symmetry.space_group_name_H-M   'P 1'
#
loop_
_entity.id
_entity.type
_entity.pdbx_description
1 polymer ?
#
loop_
_entity_poly.entity_id
_entity_poly.type
_entity_poly.pdbx_seq_one_letter_code
_entity_poly.pdbx_strand_id
1 'polypeptide(L)'
;MFAKGGQKLKNFVDDIWKKIADWFLKNKEIVKGWIDRIKKAFSKDSKTDELFRDISKKFIVNNNGVLSKTQFLKIATQIEKHFGTKLHWIDRNSYEFRELFKKWQEEPIFAVFHSSTFKNGRYGIVLDGPAIYFFEGIHKFGNKISITAYTLQHELIHLKLWYKMTKEFPELIGLYRKIPRWLDEANVIGEILKQNAQKFGKWDLIDIENDLTILNNMLRKNPLFKKEAQRILGKEQLQLKDFENWDLRKFLEKL
;
A
#
# COMPACT_ATOMS: atom_id res chain seq x y z
N MET A 1 14.39 -16.22 18.98
CA MET A 1 15.48 -15.23 18.87
C MET A 1 15.50 -14.76 17.42
N PHE A 2 15.16 -13.50 17.14
CA PHE A 2 15.32 -12.97 15.78
C PHE A 2 16.83 -12.88 15.50
N ALA A 3 17.33 -13.41 14.37
CA ALA A 3 18.70 -13.16 13.94
C ALA A 3 18.99 -11.64 13.94
N LYS A 4 20.25 -11.21 14.06
CA LYS A 4 20.63 -9.77 14.13
C LYS A 4 19.99 -8.92 13.00
N GLY A 5 19.68 -9.50 11.84
CA GLY A 5 18.91 -8.86 10.76
C GLY A 5 17.42 -8.64 11.06
N GLY A 6 16.75 -9.60 11.71
CA GLY A 6 15.35 -9.50 12.11
C GLY A 6 15.08 -8.45 13.19
N GLN A 7 16.03 -8.22 14.10
CA GLN A 7 15.92 -7.13 15.08
C GLN A 7 16.08 -5.75 14.41
N LYS A 8 16.93 -5.61 13.39
CA LYS A 8 17.06 -4.36 12.62
C LYS A 8 15.84 -4.10 11.73
N LEU A 9 15.27 -5.14 11.09
CA LEU A 9 14.03 -5.01 10.32
C LEU A 9 12.84 -4.64 11.23
N LYS A 10 12.74 -5.28 12.39
CA LYS A 10 11.78 -4.90 13.42
C LYS A 10 11.98 -3.45 13.84
N ASN A 11 13.21 -3.03 14.15
CA ASN A 11 13.50 -1.64 14.50
C ASN A 11 13.16 -0.68 13.34
N PHE A 12 13.30 -1.08 12.09
CA PHE A 12 12.95 -0.30 10.91
C PHE A 12 11.43 -0.17 10.71
N VAL A 13 10.70 -1.28 10.81
CA VAL A 13 9.22 -1.27 10.77
C VAL A 13 8.68 -0.48 11.95
N ASP A 14 9.23 -0.70 13.14
CA ASP A 14 8.90 0.04 14.35
C ASP A 14 9.27 1.53 14.19
N ASP A 15 10.36 1.88 13.51
CA ASP A 15 10.75 3.26 13.22
C ASP A 15 9.86 3.92 12.16
N ILE A 16 9.44 3.20 11.10
CA ILE A 16 8.41 3.67 10.15
C ILE A 16 7.10 3.91 10.87
N TRP A 17 6.62 2.93 11.63
CA TRP A 17 5.38 3.04 12.39
C TRP A 17 5.46 4.15 13.42
N LYS A 18 6.61 4.29 14.09
CA LYS A 18 6.88 5.40 14.99
C LYS A 18 6.89 6.73 14.25
N LYS A 19 7.45 6.82 13.04
CA LYS A 19 7.44 8.04 12.22
C LYS A 19 6.05 8.41 11.69
N ILE A 20 5.25 7.42 11.30
CA ILE A 20 3.83 7.58 10.96
C ILE A 20 3.06 8.07 12.19
N ALA A 21 3.23 7.41 13.33
CA ALA A 21 2.61 7.80 14.60
C ALA A 21 3.07 9.20 15.03
N ASP A 22 4.36 9.51 14.93
CA ASP A 22 4.95 10.81 15.23
C ASP A 22 4.44 11.89 14.27
N TRP A 23 4.17 11.56 13.00
CA TRP A 23 3.47 12.46 12.08
C TRP A 23 2.08 12.80 12.58
N PHE A 24 1.29 11.78 12.95
CA PHE A 24 -0.02 11.98 13.55
C PHE A 24 0.07 12.83 14.84
N LEU A 25 1.09 12.59 15.66
CA LEU A 25 1.35 13.34 16.89
C LEU A 25 1.95 14.74 16.67
N LYS A 26 2.63 15.03 15.55
CA LYS A 26 3.21 16.36 15.24
C LYS A 26 2.21 17.28 14.56
N ASN A 27 1.25 16.72 13.84
CA ASN A 27 0.08 17.47 13.36
C ASN A 27 -0.98 17.64 14.46
N LYS A 28 -0.60 17.43 15.74
CA LYS A 28 -1.40 17.53 16.98
C LYS A 28 -2.29 18.75 17.15
N GLU A 29 -2.11 19.86 16.44
CA GLU A 29 -3.13 20.94 16.44
C GLU A 29 -4.38 20.53 15.64
N ILE A 30 -4.24 19.67 14.62
CA ILE A 30 -5.34 19.00 13.89
C ILE A 30 -5.90 17.82 14.70
N VAL A 31 -5.10 17.26 15.63
CA VAL A 31 -5.39 16.00 16.35
C VAL A 31 -5.45 16.18 17.88
N LYS A 32 -5.61 17.44 18.33
CA LYS A 32 -5.62 17.81 19.75
C LYS A 32 -6.86 17.18 20.38
N GLY A 33 -6.67 16.29 21.35
CA GLY A 33 -7.74 15.49 21.95
C GLY A 33 -7.93 14.07 21.39
N TRP A 34 -7.14 13.65 20.39
CA TRP A 34 -7.31 12.36 19.71
C TRP A 34 -6.12 11.41 19.86
N ILE A 35 -5.10 11.78 20.66
CA ILE A 35 -3.85 11.01 20.84
C ILE A 35 -4.10 9.58 21.31
N ASP A 36 -4.95 9.38 22.31
CA ASP A 36 -5.25 8.04 22.82
C ASP A 36 -6.07 7.21 21.82
N ARG A 37 -6.81 7.89 20.93
CA ARG A 37 -7.58 7.26 19.86
C ARG A 37 -6.70 6.87 18.67
N ILE A 38 -5.70 7.68 18.32
CA ILE A 38 -4.63 7.28 17.37
C ILE A 38 -3.89 6.06 17.92
N LYS A 39 -3.49 6.10 19.20
CA LYS A 39 -2.82 4.96 19.85
C LYS A 39 -3.69 3.70 19.81
N LYS A 40 -5.00 3.82 20.05
CA LYS A 40 -5.96 2.72 19.96
C LYS A 40 -6.18 2.24 18.51
N ALA A 41 -6.20 3.16 17.55
CA ALA A 41 -6.26 2.79 16.15
C ALA A 41 -5.00 1.99 15.79
N PHE A 42 -3.80 2.47 16.12
CA PHE A 42 -2.57 1.78 15.73
C PHE A 42 -2.07 0.72 16.73
N SER A 43 -2.83 0.41 17.79
CA SER A 43 -2.50 -0.71 18.69
C SER A 43 -2.69 -2.04 17.99
N LYS A 44 -1.85 -3.03 18.32
CA LYS A 44 -2.01 -4.42 17.84
C LYS A 44 -3.39 -4.92 18.26
N ASP A 45 -4.05 -5.65 17.34
CA ASP A 45 -5.30 -6.38 17.54
C ASP A 45 -6.60 -5.58 17.39
N SER A 46 -6.67 -4.64 16.44
CA SER A 46 -7.97 -4.10 16.01
C SER A 46 -8.77 -5.14 15.22
N LYS A 47 -10.11 -5.05 15.25
CA LYS A 47 -11.02 -5.95 14.50
C LYS A 47 -10.69 -5.94 12.99
N THR A 48 -10.27 -4.79 12.47
CA THR A 48 -9.80 -4.64 11.09
C THR A 48 -8.53 -5.45 10.83
N ASP A 49 -7.55 -5.41 11.74
CA ASP A 49 -6.31 -6.20 11.59
C ASP A 49 -6.58 -7.71 11.56
N GLU A 50 -7.50 -8.19 12.39
CA GLU A 50 -7.93 -9.59 12.38
C GLU A 50 -8.64 -9.99 11.08
N LEU A 51 -9.58 -9.17 10.62
CA LEU A 51 -10.33 -9.41 9.39
C LEU A 51 -9.43 -9.42 8.16
N PHE A 52 -8.53 -8.44 8.02
CA PHE A 52 -7.54 -8.42 6.94
C PHE A 52 -6.62 -9.64 7.00
N ARG A 53 -6.16 -10.01 8.20
CA ARG A 53 -5.35 -11.22 8.39
C ARG A 53 -6.10 -12.48 7.98
N ASP A 54 -7.40 -12.58 8.24
CA ASP A 54 -8.22 -13.72 7.84
C ASP A 54 -8.40 -13.79 6.33
N ILE A 55 -8.73 -12.66 5.68
CA ILE A 55 -8.86 -12.57 4.21
C ILE A 55 -7.52 -12.88 3.55
N SER A 56 -6.45 -12.22 4.00
CA SER A 56 -5.09 -12.53 3.57
C SER A 56 -4.80 -14.02 3.77
N LYS A 57 -4.95 -14.63 4.95
CA LYS A 57 -4.65 -16.06 5.13
C LYS A 57 -5.50 -17.01 4.26
N LYS A 58 -6.80 -16.74 4.11
CA LYS A 58 -7.73 -17.60 3.36
C LYS A 58 -7.55 -17.52 1.86
N PHE A 59 -7.01 -16.41 1.36
CA PHE A 59 -6.87 -16.16 -0.07
C PHE A 59 -5.42 -15.92 -0.53
N ILE A 60 -4.47 -15.83 0.40
CA ILE A 60 -3.03 -15.94 0.13
C ILE A 60 -2.78 -17.39 -0.25
N VAL A 61 -2.65 -17.58 -1.55
CA VAL A 61 -2.10 -18.80 -2.12
C VAL A 61 -0.60 -18.60 -2.22
N ASN A 62 0.14 -19.07 -1.21
CA ASN A 62 1.59 -19.31 -1.22
C ASN A 62 2.38 -18.57 -2.31
N ASN A 63 2.65 -17.26 -2.24
CA ASN A 63 3.52 -16.51 -3.16
C ASN A 63 3.54 -16.98 -4.66
N ASN A 64 2.43 -17.45 -5.22
CA ASN A 64 2.44 -18.24 -6.45
C ASN A 64 2.40 -17.37 -7.72
N GLY A 65 2.85 -16.12 -7.64
CA GLY A 65 2.89 -15.20 -8.78
C GLY A 65 1.51 -14.69 -9.20
N VAL A 66 1.07 -15.05 -10.41
CA VAL A 66 -0.12 -14.50 -11.09
C VAL A 66 -1.42 -15.12 -10.54
N LEU A 67 -2.39 -14.28 -10.20
CA LEU A 67 -3.72 -14.71 -9.77
C LEU A 67 -4.56 -15.17 -10.95
N SER A 68 -5.36 -16.22 -10.76
CA SER A 68 -6.46 -16.52 -11.67
C SER A 68 -7.65 -15.57 -11.42
N LYS A 69 -8.44 -15.33 -12.48
CA LYS A 69 -9.67 -14.52 -12.37
C LYS A 69 -10.64 -15.08 -11.33
N THR A 70 -10.77 -16.41 -11.21
CA THR A 70 -11.61 -17.05 -10.21
C THR A 70 -11.13 -16.79 -8.77
N GLN A 71 -9.82 -16.85 -8.51
CA GLN A 71 -9.27 -16.51 -7.19
C GLN A 71 -9.54 -15.04 -6.86
N PHE A 72 -9.28 -14.14 -7.82
CA PHE A 72 -9.55 -12.73 -7.64
C PHE A 72 -11.01 -12.44 -7.34
N LEU A 73 -11.95 -13.02 -8.11
CA LEU A 73 -13.38 -12.79 -7.89
C LEU A 73 -13.84 -13.25 -6.51
N LYS A 74 -13.32 -14.37 -5.99
CA LYS A 74 -13.60 -14.81 -4.62
C LYS A 74 -13.13 -13.78 -3.59
N ILE A 75 -11.95 -13.18 -3.79
CA ILE A 75 -11.43 -12.13 -2.92
C ILE A 75 -12.28 -10.86 -3.05
N ALA A 76 -12.60 -10.45 -4.28
CA ALA A 76 -13.44 -9.29 -4.57
C ALA A 76 -14.78 -9.37 -3.84
N THR A 77 -15.45 -10.53 -3.89
CA THR A 77 -16.72 -10.74 -3.16
C THR A 77 -16.56 -10.59 -1.65
N GLN A 78 -15.48 -11.09 -1.05
CA GLN A 78 -15.25 -10.93 0.39
C GLN A 78 -14.92 -9.48 0.75
N ILE A 79 -14.12 -8.81 -0.07
CA ILE A 79 -13.77 -7.41 0.15
C ILE A 79 -15.00 -6.52 0.04
N GLU A 80 -15.86 -6.75 -0.96
CA GLU A 80 -17.13 -6.02 -1.08
C GLU A 80 -18.05 -6.29 0.10
N LYS A 81 -18.21 -7.56 0.49
CA LYS A 81 -19.05 -7.95 1.63
C LYS A 81 -18.60 -7.31 2.95
N HIS A 82 -17.30 -7.24 3.19
CA HIS A 82 -16.75 -6.83 4.49
C HIS A 82 -16.39 -5.35 4.58
N PHE A 83 -16.00 -4.73 3.46
CA PHE A 83 -15.52 -3.35 3.42
C PHE A 83 -16.36 -2.43 2.53
N GLY A 84 -17.39 -2.96 1.86
CA GLY A 84 -18.22 -2.19 0.92
C GLY A 84 -17.41 -1.60 -0.24
N THR A 85 -16.27 -2.22 -0.57
CA THR A 85 -15.33 -1.74 -1.60
C THR A 85 -15.28 -2.74 -2.74
N LYS A 86 -15.44 -2.25 -3.98
CA LYS A 86 -15.40 -3.10 -5.17
C LYS A 86 -13.97 -3.33 -5.65
N LEU A 87 -13.64 -4.55 -6.06
CA LEU A 87 -12.40 -4.82 -6.81
C LEU A 87 -12.75 -5.13 -8.27
N HIS A 88 -12.18 -4.36 -9.19
CA HIS A 88 -12.39 -4.52 -10.62
C HIS A 88 -11.18 -5.19 -11.26
N TRP A 89 -11.44 -6.25 -12.02
CA TRP A 89 -10.46 -6.84 -12.95
C TRP A 89 -10.65 -6.19 -14.31
N ILE A 90 -9.73 -5.34 -14.70
CA ILE A 90 -9.74 -4.65 -15.99
C ILE A 90 -8.82 -5.37 -16.95
N ASP A 91 -9.41 -5.97 -17.98
CA ASP A 91 -8.70 -6.54 -19.10
C ASP A 91 -9.35 -6.07 -20.43
N ARG A 92 -8.83 -6.55 -21.55
CA ARG A 92 -9.34 -6.21 -22.90
C ARG A 92 -10.82 -6.54 -23.12
N ASN A 93 -11.40 -7.44 -22.31
CA ASN A 93 -12.77 -7.90 -22.39
C ASN A 93 -13.68 -7.16 -21.41
N SER A 94 -13.15 -6.24 -20.59
CA SER A 94 -13.95 -5.42 -19.65
C SER A 94 -14.66 -4.30 -20.42
N TYR A 95 -15.82 -4.62 -21.01
CA TYR A 95 -16.57 -3.69 -21.87
C TYR A 95 -16.89 -2.35 -21.18
N GLU A 96 -17.32 -2.39 -19.92
CA GLU A 96 -17.61 -1.21 -19.10
C GLU A 96 -16.39 -0.31 -18.86
N PHE A 97 -15.18 -0.88 -18.91
CA PHE A 97 -13.91 -0.18 -18.68
C PHE A 97 -13.08 -0.05 -19.97
N ARG A 98 -13.67 -0.20 -21.15
CA ARG A 98 -12.92 -0.22 -22.42
C ARG A 98 -12.06 1.02 -22.63
N GLU A 99 -12.59 2.20 -22.37
CA GLU A 99 -11.84 3.46 -22.52
C GLU A 99 -10.73 3.59 -21.49
N LEU A 100 -10.98 3.12 -20.26
CA LEU A 100 -9.97 3.07 -19.21
C LEU A 100 -8.84 2.11 -19.57
N PHE A 101 -9.17 0.93 -20.10
CA PHE A 101 -8.18 -0.04 -20.56
C PHE A 101 -7.31 0.51 -21.69
N LYS A 102 -7.90 1.15 -22.71
CA LYS A 102 -7.13 1.79 -23.80
C LYS A 102 -6.13 2.82 -23.28
N LYS A 103 -6.57 3.71 -22.38
CA LYS A 103 -5.67 4.72 -21.81
C LYS A 103 -4.61 4.11 -20.90
N TRP A 104 -4.96 3.05 -20.18
CA TRP A 104 -4.00 2.28 -19.41
C TRP A 104 -2.92 1.64 -20.30
N GLN A 105 -3.27 1.14 -21.50
CA GLN A 105 -2.27 0.58 -22.43
C GLN A 105 -1.20 1.61 -22.84
N GLU A 106 -1.55 2.90 -22.83
CA GLU A 106 -0.62 3.99 -23.14
C GLU A 106 0.30 4.36 -21.97
N GLU A 107 -0.22 4.29 -20.75
CA GLU A 107 0.49 4.71 -19.52
C GLU A 107 0.22 3.72 -18.37
N PRO A 108 0.77 2.49 -18.45
CA PRO A 108 0.37 1.40 -17.58
C PRO A 108 0.69 1.62 -16.10
N ILE A 109 -0.17 1.08 -15.24
CA ILE A 109 0.01 0.87 -13.79
C ILE A 109 -0.52 -0.51 -13.41
N PHE A 110 -0.07 -1.08 -12.29
CA PHE A 110 -0.55 -2.41 -11.87
C PHE A 110 -1.98 -2.36 -11.32
N ALA A 111 -2.24 -1.41 -10.42
CA ALA A 111 -3.55 -1.21 -9.83
C ALA A 111 -3.69 0.23 -9.33
N VAL A 112 -4.91 0.60 -8.93
CA VAL A 112 -5.15 1.85 -8.24
C VAL A 112 -6.34 1.77 -7.29
N PHE A 113 -6.14 2.16 -6.04
CA PHE A 113 -7.19 2.35 -5.04
C PHE A 113 -7.70 3.79 -5.00
N HIS A 114 -9.02 3.95 -4.91
CA HIS A 114 -9.66 5.23 -4.65
C HIS A 114 -10.77 5.13 -3.61
N SER A 115 -10.80 6.09 -2.69
CA SER A 115 -11.75 6.13 -1.57
C SER A 115 -13.14 6.68 -1.92
N SER A 116 -13.28 7.31 -3.09
CA SER A 116 -14.51 7.97 -3.55
C SER A 116 -14.47 8.13 -5.06
N THR A 117 -15.62 8.37 -5.68
CA THR A 117 -15.70 8.73 -7.10
C THR A 117 -14.83 9.96 -7.39
N PHE A 118 -14.01 9.89 -8.44
CA PHE A 118 -13.08 10.94 -8.79
C PHE A 118 -12.70 10.87 -10.28
N LYS A 119 -12.21 11.99 -10.83
CA LYS A 119 -11.62 12.01 -12.17
C LYS A 119 -10.15 11.63 -12.06
N ASN A 120 -9.77 10.49 -12.64
CA ASN A 120 -8.39 10.03 -12.66
C ASN A 120 -7.50 11.04 -13.39
N GLY A 121 -6.52 11.61 -12.69
CA GLY A 121 -5.66 12.64 -13.27
C GLY A 121 -4.75 12.13 -14.40
N ARG A 122 -4.40 10.84 -14.39
CA ARG A 122 -3.58 10.21 -15.44
C ARG A 122 -4.41 9.96 -16.70
N TYR A 123 -5.60 9.37 -16.54
CA TYR A 123 -6.41 8.95 -17.68
C TYR A 123 -7.51 9.95 -18.05
N GLY A 124 -7.80 10.94 -17.21
CA GLY A 124 -8.92 11.87 -17.39
C GLY A 124 -10.31 11.22 -17.34
N ILE A 125 -10.42 9.99 -16.82
CA ILE A 125 -11.66 9.19 -16.75
C ILE A 125 -12.23 9.24 -15.34
N VAL A 126 -13.55 9.39 -15.23
CA VAL A 126 -14.26 9.29 -13.94
C VAL A 126 -14.36 7.83 -13.55
N LEU A 127 -13.89 7.50 -12.36
CA LEU A 127 -13.95 6.18 -11.77
C LEU A 127 -14.75 6.23 -10.48
N ASP A 128 -15.59 5.23 -10.25
CA ASP A 128 -16.41 5.12 -9.05
C ASP A 128 -15.60 4.62 -7.84
N GLY A 129 -15.95 5.11 -6.65
CA GLY A 129 -15.29 4.66 -5.42
C GLY A 129 -16.24 4.63 -4.22
N PRO A 130 -15.91 3.88 -3.16
CA PRO A 130 -14.61 3.25 -2.92
C PRO A 130 -14.40 1.97 -3.76
N ALA A 131 -13.30 1.91 -4.50
CA ALA A 131 -12.97 0.77 -5.35
C ALA A 131 -11.46 0.66 -5.60
N ILE A 132 -11.02 -0.55 -5.93
CA ILE A 132 -9.67 -0.82 -6.45
C ILE A 132 -9.80 -1.37 -7.86
N TYR A 133 -9.00 -0.82 -8.77
CA TYR A 133 -8.96 -1.19 -10.17
C TYR A 133 -7.64 -1.89 -10.46
N PHE A 134 -7.68 -3.18 -10.80
CA PHE A 134 -6.52 -3.97 -11.18
C PHE A 134 -6.48 -4.16 -12.68
N PHE A 135 -5.28 -4.07 -13.27
CA PHE A 135 -5.13 -4.13 -14.71
C PHE A 135 -4.36 -5.37 -15.15
N GLU A 136 -4.86 -6.04 -16.18
CA GLU A 136 -4.19 -7.13 -16.87
C GLU A 136 -4.23 -6.90 -18.38
N GLY A 137 -3.08 -7.06 -19.05
CA GLY A 137 -3.04 -7.00 -20.50
C GLY A 137 -1.65 -6.71 -21.05
N ILE A 138 -1.60 -6.50 -22.36
CA ILE A 138 -0.39 -6.07 -23.06
C ILE A 138 -0.50 -4.56 -23.25
N HIS A 139 0.49 -3.82 -22.75
CA HIS A 139 0.57 -2.37 -22.96
C HIS A 139 1.35 -2.05 -24.24
N LYS A 140 1.37 -0.78 -24.68
CA LYS A 140 1.89 -0.38 -26.00
C LYS A 140 3.34 -0.75 -26.30
N PHE A 141 4.15 -0.99 -25.27
CA PHE A 141 5.55 -1.37 -25.41
C PHE A 141 5.76 -2.90 -25.43
N GLY A 142 4.67 -3.67 -25.50
CA GLY A 142 4.72 -5.13 -25.69
C GLY A 142 4.85 -5.97 -24.42
N ASN A 143 5.09 -5.38 -23.24
CA ASN A 143 5.13 -6.18 -22.02
C ASN A 143 3.72 -6.55 -21.54
N LYS A 144 3.59 -7.80 -21.10
CA LYS A 144 2.38 -8.29 -20.45
C LYS A 144 2.43 -7.93 -18.96
N ILE A 145 1.37 -7.27 -18.49
CA ILE A 145 1.09 -7.04 -17.08
C ILE A 145 0.04 -8.06 -16.65
N SER A 146 0.31 -8.74 -15.54
CA SER A 146 -0.58 -9.69 -14.90
C SER A 146 -0.83 -9.28 -13.46
N ILE A 147 -2.03 -9.56 -12.97
CA ILE A 147 -2.41 -9.26 -11.59
C ILE A 147 -1.80 -10.35 -10.70
N THR A 148 -0.87 -9.97 -9.83
CA THR A 148 -0.19 -10.90 -8.92
C THR A 148 -0.81 -10.86 -7.53
N ALA A 149 -0.51 -11.89 -6.73
CA ALA A 149 -0.86 -11.90 -5.31
C ALA A 149 -0.20 -10.72 -4.56
N TYR A 150 1.01 -10.33 -4.96
CA TYR A 150 1.71 -9.17 -4.41
C TYR A 150 0.97 -7.87 -4.71
N THR A 151 0.62 -7.63 -5.97
CA THR A 151 -0.15 -6.43 -6.37
C THR A 151 -1.47 -6.34 -5.61
N LEU A 152 -2.19 -7.45 -5.48
CA LEU A 152 -3.42 -7.49 -4.70
C LEU A 152 -3.16 -7.16 -3.22
N GLN A 153 -2.15 -7.78 -2.60
CA GLN A 153 -1.83 -7.52 -1.20
C GLN A 153 -1.43 -6.06 -0.95
N HIS A 154 -0.66 -5.46 -1.87
CA HIS A 154 -0.24 -4.07 -1.82
C HIS A 154 -1.47 -3.15 -1.70
N GLU A 155 -2.42 -3.27 -2.63
CA GLU A 155 -3.64 -2.45 -2.63
C GLU A 155 -4.56 -2.73 -1.44
N LEU A 156 -4.62 -3.99 -0.98
CA LEU A 156 -5.38 -4.33 0.23
C LEU A 156 -4.81 -3.65 1.49
N ILE A 157 -3.51 -3.35 1.53
CA ILE A 157 -2.94 -2.60 2.67
C ILE A 157 -3.32 -1.12 2.62
N HIS A 158 -3.41 -0.51 1.42
CA HIS A 158 -4.02 0.83 1.30
C HIS A 158 -5.47 0.83 1.77
N LEU A 159 -6.26 -0.15 1.33
CA LEU A 159 -7.65 -0.32 1.75
C LEU A 159 -7.75 -0.46 3.28
N LYS A 160 -6.85 -1.24 3.88
CA LYS A 160 -6.77 -1.43 5.34
C LYS A 160 -6.59 -0.11 6.07
N LEU A 161 -5.62 0.71 5.66
CA LEU A 161 -5.38 2.00 6.30
C LEU A 161 -6.60 2.93 6.14
N TRP A 162 -7.16 3.01 4.93
CA TRP A 162 -8.36 3.80 4.67
C TRP A 162 -9.54 3.36 5.52
N TYR A 163 -9.86 2.07 5.54
CA TYR A 163 -11.02 1.55 6.27
C TYR A 163 -10.89 1.83 7.76
N LYS A 164 -9.68 1.61 8.30
CA LYS A 164 -9.37 1.91 9.70
C LYS A 164 -9.59 3.39 10.01
N MET A 165 -9.05 4.29 9.18
CA MET A 165 -9.11 5.74 9.42
C MET A 165 -10.42 6.42 9.02
N THR A 166 -11.31 5.75 8.28
CA THR A 166 -12.53 6.39 7.77
C THR A 166 -13.82 5.68 8.13
N LYS A 167 -13.75 4.40 8.49
CA LYS A 167 -14.91 3.59 8.89
C LYS A 167 -14.82 3.17 10.35
N GLU A 168 -13.67 2.65 10.79
CA GLU A 168 -13.48 2.25 12.20
C GLU A 168 -13.32 3.48 13.11
N PHE A 169 -12.57 4.48 12.64
CA PHE A 169 -12.34 5.76 13.34
C PHE A 169 -12.68 6.93 12.41
N PRO A 170 -13.97 7.17 12.09
CA PRO A 170 -14.40 8.15 11.08
C PRO A 170 -13.91 9.58 11.36
N GLU A 171 -13.63 9.91 12.61
CA GLU A 171 -12.95 11.15 13.00
C GLU A 171 -11.60 11.42 12.31
N LEU A 172 -10.88 10.36 11.91
CA LEU A 172 -9.57 10.46 11.29
C LEU A 172 -9.66 10.71 9.78
N ILE A 173 -10.86 10.80 9.20
CA ILE A 173 -11.06 11.00 7.76
C ILE A 173 -10.36 12.26 7.25
N GLY A 174 -10.38 13.35 8.03
CA GLY A 174 -9.71 14.60 7.68
C GLY A 174 -8.18 14.46 7.65
N LEU A 175 -7.63 13.54 8.45
CA LEU A 175 -6.21 13.22 8.45
C LEU A 175 -5.85 12.30 7.29
N TYR A 176 -6.66 11.26 7.05
CA TYR A 176 -6.46 10.35 5.92
C TYR A 176 -6.36 11.13 4.60
N ARG A 177 -7.27 12.10 4.37
CA ARG A 177 -7.27 12.97 3.17
C ARG A 177 -6.02 13.84 3.03
N LYS A 178 -5.25 14.04 4.10
CA LYS A 178 -4.03 14.84 4.14
C LYS A 178 -2.76 13.99 4.21
N ILE A 179 -2.86 12.66 4.24
CA ILE A 179 -1.69 11.79 4.25
C ILE A 179 -0.93 12.02 2.93
N PRO A 180 0.36 12.39 2.98
CA PRO A 180 1.17 12.49 1.79
C PRO A 180 1.28 11.12 1.13
N ARG A 181 1.19 11.07 -0.21
CA ARG A 181 1.23 9.80 -0.94
C ARG A 181 2.43 8.93 -0.56
N TRP A 182 3.63 9.50 -0.46
CA TRP A 182 4.83 8.76 -0.10
C TRP A 182 4.73 8.08 1.29
N LEU A 183 3.95 8.65 2.22
CA LEU A 183 3.76 8.10 3.56
C LEU A 183 2.79 6.91 3.55
N ASP A 184 1.77 6.96 2.69
CA ASP A 184 0.85 5.84 2.47
C ASP A 184 1.56 4.65 1.81
N GLU A 185 2.35 4.91 0.77
CA GLU A 185 3.20 3.90 0.11
C GLU A 185 4.23 3.30 1.10
N ALA A 186 4.84 4.13 1.96
CA ALA A 186 5.74 3.66 3.01
C ALA A 186 5.03 2.78 4.06
N ASN A 187 3.76 3.05 4.38
CA ASN A 187 2.95 2.19 5.23
C ASN A 187 2.74 0.81 4.59
N VAL A 188 2.45 0.76 3.29
CA VAL A 188 2.30 -0.52 2.56
C VAL A 188 3.56 -1.36 2.65
N ILE A 189 4.70 -0.77 2.30
CA ILE A 189 6.00 -1.47 2.35
C ILE A 189 6.31 -1.94 3.78
N GLY A 190 6.04 -1.10 4.79
CA GLY A 190 6.24 -1.45 6.19
C GLY A 190 5.42 -2.67 6.63
N GLU A 191 4.15 -2.76 6.22
CA GLU A 191 3.29 -3.90 6.52
C GLU A 191 3.68 -5.15 5.73
N ILE A 192 4.08 -5.05 4.45
CA ILE A 192 4.60 -6.18 3.67
C ILE A 192 5.85 -6.76 4.31
N LEU A 193 6.80 -5.91 4.70
CA LEU A 193 8.03 -6.32 5.38
C LEU A 193 7.75 -7.01 6.73
N LYS A 194 6.77 -6.51 7.48
CA LYS A 194 6.31 -7.13 8.73
C LYS A 194 5.70 -8.51 8.49
N GLN A 195 4.88 -8.67 7.46
CA GLN A 195 4.32 -9.97 7.07
C GLN A 195 5.44 -10.97 6.70
N ASN A 196 6.46 -10.50 5.98
CA ASN A 196 7.65 -11.28 5.64
C ASN A 196 8.44 -11.70 6.89
N ALA A 197 8.70 -10.76 7.80
CA ALA A 197 9.41 -11.01 9.06
C ALA A 197 8.69 -12.03 9.97
N GLN A 198 7.35 -11.99 9.96
CA GLN A 198 6.50 -12.91 10.70
C GLN A 198 6.21 -14.22 9.96
N LYS A 199 6.77 -14.40 8.75
CA LYS A 199 6.58 -15.56 7.88
C LYS A 199 5.11 -15.83 7.50
N PHE A 200 4.25 -14.82 7.54
CA PHE A 200 2.82 -14.95 7.19
C PHE A 200 2.54 -14.77 5.70
N GLY A 201 3.33 -13.94 5.01
CA GLY A 201 3.30 -13.79 3.55
C GLY A 201 4.75 -13.77 3.13
N LYS A 202 5.24 -14.87 2.53
CA LYS A 202 6.62 -14.97 2.04
C LYS A 202 6.71 -14.23 0.70
N TRP A 203 6.66 -12.91 0.71
CA TRP A 203 6.66 -12.07 -0.49
C TRP A 203 8.04 -12.05 -1.14
N ASP A 204 8.07 -12.01 -2.48
CA ASP A 204 9.31 -11.91 -3.24
C ASP A 204 10.03 -10.59 -2.90
N LEU A 205 11.35 -10.70 -2.76
CA LEU A 205 12.22 -9.58 -2.45
C LEU A 205 12.33 -8.62 -3.62
N ILE A 206 12.24 -9.13 -4.85
CA ILE A 206 12.29 -8.33 -6.06
C ILE A 206 11.11 -7.34 -6.09
N ASP A 207 9.90 -7.79 -5.74
CA ASP A 207 8.73 -6.92 -5.69
C ASP A 207 8.87 -5.83 -4.63
N ILE A 208 9.43 -6.17 -3.46
CA ILE A 208 9.69 -5.21 -2.38
C ILE A 208 10.78 -4.21 -2.79
N GLU A 209 11.87 -4.67 -3.41
CA GLU A 209 12.94 -3.82 -3.95
C GLU A 209 12.41 -2.82 -5.00
N ASN A 210 11.47 -3.28 -5.84
CA ASN A 210 10.81 -2.43 -6.83
C ASN A 210 9.98 -1.32 -6.16
N ASP A 211 9.14 -1.65 -5.17
CA ASP A 211 8.33 -0.66 -4.44
C ASP A 211 9.22 0.34 -3.69
N LEU A 212 10.30 -0.13 -3.07
CA LEU A 212 11.29 0.72 -2.42
C LEU A 212 11.95 1.68 -3.42
N THR A 213 12.29 1.20 -4.61
CA THR A 213 12.86 2.01 -5.68
C THR A 213 11.87 3.08 -6.16
N ILE A 214 10.60 2.73 -6.30
CA ILE A 214 9.53 3.67 -6.67
C ILE A 214 9.38 4.76 -5.60
N LEU A 215 9.29 4.37 -4.32
CA LEU A 215 9.20 5.30 -3.20
C LEU A 215 10.40 6.25 -3.14
N ASN A 216 11.61 5.71 -3.33
CA ASN A 216 12.84 6.50 -3.40
C ASN A 216 12.78 7.53 -4.53
N ASN A 217 12.34 7.10 -5.72
CA ASN A 217 12.21 7.99 -6.87
C ASN A 217 11.15 9.07 -6.66
N MET A 218 10.02 8.76 -6.01
CA MET A 218 9.01 9.75 -5.64
C MET A 218 9.60 10.85 -4.75
N LEU A 219 10.38 10.46 -3.73
CA LEU A 219 10.99 11.40 -2.79
C LEU A 219 12.13 12.21 -3.41
N ARG A 220 12.90 11.64 -4.35
CA ARG A 220 13.96 12.37 -5.07
C ARG A 220 13.42 13.36 -6.09
N LYS A 221 12.47 12.93 -6.92
CA LYS A 221 12.02 13.69 -8.10
C LYS A 221 11.01 14.79 -7.76
N ASN A 222 10.40 14.74 -6.57
CA ASN A 222 9.40 15.72 -6.16
C ASN A 222 9.93 16.59 -5.00
N PRO A 223 10.36 17.84 -5.26
CA PRO A 223 10.84 18.76 -4.23
C PRO A 223 9.82 19.02 -3.11
N LEU A 224 8.52 18.98 -3.42
CA LEU A 224 7.46 19.15 -2.42
C LEU A 224 7.42 17.94 -1.49
N PHE A 225 7.47 16.71 -2.03
CA PHE A 225 7.54 15.50 -1.20
C PHE A 225 8.82 15.44 -0.38
N LYS A 226 9.96 15.86 -0.95
CA LYS A 226 11.22 15.97 -0.21
C LYS A 226 11.10 16.95 0.96
N LYS A 227 10.60 18.17 0.71
CA LYS A 227 10.41 19.21 1.73
C LYS A 227 9.42 18.78 2.80
N GLU A 228 8.34 18.12 2.40
CA GLU A 228 7.34 17.59 3.31
C GLU A 228 7.92 16.44 4.16
N ALA A 229 8.64 15.50 3.55
CA ALA A 229 9.36 14.46 4.29
C ALA A 229 10.38 15.08 5.27
N GLN A 230 11.10 16.14 4.90
CA GLN A 230 12.04 16.85 5.78
C GLN A 230 11.32 17.49 6.97
N ARG A 231 10.20 18.16 6.71
CA ARG A 231 9.33 18.72 7.76
C ARG A 231 8.84 17.64 8.74
N ILE A 232 8.48 16.48 8.21
CA ILE A 232 7.87 15.39 8.98
C ILE A 232 8.91 14.63 9.81
N LEU A 233 10.01 14.25 9.17
CA LEU A 233 11.06 13.39 9.72
C LEU A 233 12.17 14.17 10.43
N GLY A 234 12.23 15.49 10.25
CA GLY A 234 13.16 16.38 10.97
C GLY A 234 14.63 16.23 10.56
N LYS A 235 14.93 15.77 9.33
CA LYS A 235 16.30 15.62 8.81
C LYS A 235 16.54 16.61 7.67
N GLU A 236 17.64 17.36 7.70
CA GLU A 236 18.02 18.33 6.65
C GLU A 236 18.37 17.66 5.31
N GLN A 237 18.96 16.46 5.35
CA GLN A 237 19.15 15.63 4.16
C GLN A 237 18.23 14.41 4.21
N LEU A 238 17.06 14.52 3.57
CA LEU A 238 16.37 13.36 3.03
C LEU A 238 16.90 13.12 1.61
N GLN A 239 18.11 12.63 1.54
CA GLN A 239 18.31 11.50 0.65
C GLN A 239 17.86 10.31 1.48
N LEU A 240 17.10 9.39 0.90
CA LEU A 240 17.03 8.06 1.49
C LEU A 240 18.40 7.40 1.29
N LYS A 241 19.49 7.94 1.87
CA LYS A 241 20.77 7.21 1.93
C LYS A 241 20.59 5.88 2.68
N ASP A 242 19.61 5.84 3.57
CA ASP A 242 19.12 4.63 4.26
C ASP A 242 18.49 3.59 3.30
N PHE A 243 18.09 3.98 2.08
CA PHE A 243 17.48 3.09 1.07
C PHE A 243 18.22 3.09 -0.29
N GLU A 244 19.17 4.01 -0.51
CA GLU A 244 20.03 4.10 -1.71
C GLU A 244 21.04 2.98 -1.79
N ASN A 245 21.55 2.56 -0.63
CA ASN A 245 22.56 1.52 -0.48
C ASN A 245 21.97 0.22 0.06
N TRP A 246 20.64 0.06 -0.02
CA TRP A 246 19.95 -1.08 0.57
C TRP A 246 19.97 -2.26 -0.41
N ASP A 247 21.00 -3.08 -0.30
CA ASP A 247 21.07 -4.40 -0.93
C ASP A 247 20.17 -5.36 -0.13
N LEU A 248 18.89 -5.43 -0.50
CA LEU A 248 17.89 -6.25 0.20
C LEU A 248 18.28 -7.73 0.16
N ARG A 249 18.87 -8.21 -0.95
CA ARG A 249 19.46 -9.56 -1.08
C ARG A 249 20.55 -9.84 -0.05
N LYS A 250 21.61 -9.04 0.05
CA LYS A 250 22.66 -9.21 1.09
C LYS A 250 22.09 -9.13 2.52
N PHE A 251 21.00 -8.41 2.69
CA PHE A 251 20.40 -8.17 4.01
C PHE A 251 19.53 -9.33 4.47
N LEU A 252 18.91 -10.04 3.53
CA LEU A 252 18.00 -11.17 3.77
C LEU A 252 18.70 -12.53 3.62
N GLU A 253 19.81 -12.63 2.87
CA GLU A 253 20.74 -13.77 2.89
C GLU A 253 21.47 -13.93 4.24
N LYS A 254 21.41 -12.90 5.12
CA LYS A 254 21.95 -12.92 6.49
C LYS A 254 20.89 -13.17 7.57
N LEU A 255 19.67 -13.58 7.18
CA LEU A 255 18.63 -14.14 8.07
C LEU A 255 18.93 -15.59 8.45
#